data_AF-A0A962K8I6-F1
#
_entry.id   AF-A0A962K8I6-F1
#
_cell.length_a   1.000
_cell.length_b   1.000
_cell.length_c   1.000
_cell.angle_alpha   90.00
_cell.angle_beta   90.00
_cell.angle_gamma   90.00
#
_symmetry.space_group_name_H-M   'P 1'
#
loop_
_entity.id
_entity.type
_entity.pdbx_description
1 polymer ?
#
loop_
_entity_poly.entity_id
_entity_poly.type
_entity_poly.pdbx_seq_one_letter_code
_entity_poly.pdbx_strand_id
1 'polypeptide(L)'
;MSTTELSDYSLLLLSLIGASAFLTGILHGATGMAGGVVMTAILSQVLGIKVAIPVMTCALVISHLSRVVIYWQNTDWRVARIVLLFGLPGTFLGALIFTRLDAGTVATVFALFLISSIPIRYWARRHHLRTGPVLLAGASTMWGVLAGNVVGPGFFLTPFLLGTG
;
A
#
# COMPACT_ATOMS: atom_id res chain seq x y z
N MET A 1 36.83 -12.48 12.18
CA MET A 1 36.13 -11.40 11.46
C MET A 1 36.31 -10.12 12.26
N SER A 2 37.02 -9.10 11.75
CA SER A 2 37.25 -7.85 12.50
C SER A 2 35.97 -7.01 12.54
N THR A 3 35.82 -6.19 13.58
CA THR A 3 34.68 -5.29 13.79
C THR A 3 34.54 -4.23 12.69
N THR A 4 35.62 -3.92 11.96
CA THR A 4 35.64 -3.00 10.81
C THR A 4 34.92 -3.57 9.58
N GLU A 5 35.14 -4.84 9.25
CA GLU A 5 34.47 -5.49 8.10
C GLU A 5 32.95 -5.48 8.28
N LEU A 6 32.45 -5.83 9.49
CA LEU A 6 31.02 -5.82 9.80
C LEU A 6 30.40 -4.42 9.69
N SER A 7 31.15 -3.38 10.03
CA SER A 7 30.71 -1.98 9.89
C SER A 7 30.59 -1.55 8.43
N ASP A 8 31.53 -1.96 7.58
CA ASP A 8 31.52 -1.63 6.15
C ASP A 8 30.36 -2.31 5.42
N TYR A 9 30.07 -3.58 5.74
CA TYR A 9 28.88 -4.27 5.23
C TYR A 9 27.59 -3.57 5.68
N SER A 10 27.54 -3.08 6.93
CA SER A 10 26.38 -2.35 7.44
C SER A 10 26.18 -0.99 6.75
N LEU A 11 27.26 -0.26 6.48
CA LEU A 11 27.21 1.02 5.77
C LEU A 11 26.78 0.84 4.31
N LEU A 12 27.30 -0.19 3.65
CA LEU A 12 26.91 -0.55 2.30
C LEU A 12 25.42 -0.90 2.23
N LEU A 13 24.92 -1.74 3.14
CA LEU A 13 23.48 -2.05 3.24
C LEU A 13 22.65 -0.79 3.47
N LEU A 14 23.07 0.11 4.38
CA LEU A 14 22.34 1.34 4.66
C LEU A 14 22.28 2.25 3.42
N SER A 15 23.39 2.36 2.68
CA SER A 15 23.44 3.15 1.45
C SER A 15 22.56 2.57 0.34
N LEU A 16 22.51 1.23 0.19
CA LEU A 16 21.62 0.56 -0.76
C LEU A 16 20.14 0.76 -0.38
N ILE A 17 19.79 0.67 0.90
CA ILE A 17 18.44 0.97 1.39
C ILE A 17 18.09 2.44 1.13
N GLY A 18 19.02 3.37 1.37
CA GLY A 18 18.82 4.79 1.09
C GLY A 18 18.62 5.09 -0.40
N ALA A 19 19.46 4.52 -1.27
CA ALA A 19 19.34 4.68 -2.71
C ALA A 19 18.03 4.08 -3.25
N SER A 20 17.67 2.88 -2.80
CA SER A 20 16.41 2.24 -3.18
C SER A 20 15.19 3.00 -2.64
N ALA A 21 15.23 3.50 -1.41
CA ALA A 21 14.18 4.36 -0.85
C ALA A 21 13.99 5.64 -1.67
N PHE A 22 15.09 6.26 -2.10
CA PHE A 22 15.04 7.46 -2.94
C PHE A 22 14.43 7.17 -4.32
N LEU A 23 14.91 6.13 -5.01
CA LEU A 23 14.39 5.73 -6.33
C LEU A 23 12.92 5.31 -6.26
N THR A 24 12.56 4.51 -5.26
CA THR A 24 11.17 4.10 -5.04
C THR A 24 10.29 5.27 -4.64
N GLY A 25 10.83 6.26 -3.92
CA GLY A 25 10.16 7.52 -3.61
C GLY A 25 9.82 8.33 -4.87
N ILE A 26 10.75 8.44 -5.82
CA ILE A 26 10.49 9.06 -7.13
C ILE A 26 9.39 8.31 -7.88
N LEU A 27 9.49 6.97 -7.94
CA LEU A 27 8.47 6.13 -8.57
C LEU A 27 7.11 6.27 -7.88
N HIS A 28 7.07 6.37 -6.54
CA HIS A 28 5.86 6.60 -5.77
C HIS A 28 5.28 7.99 -6.04
N GLY A 29 6.12 9.01 -6.14
CA GLY A 29 5.73 10.36 -6.55
C GLY A 29 5.01 10.34 -7.90
N ALA A 30 5.65 9.75 -8.92
CA ALA A 30 5.18 9.70 -10.29
C ALA A 30 3.95 8.79 -10.50
N THR A 31 3.93 7.61 -9.87
CA THR A 31 2.86 6.62 -10.04
C THR A 31 1.77 6.69 -8.98
N GLY A 32 1.98 7.48 -7.92
CA GLY A 32 1.10 7.61 -6.76
C GLY A 32 1.13 6.42 -5.79
N MET A 33 1.31 5.19 -6.29
CA MET A 33 1.01 3.97 -5.53
C MET A 33 2.11 2.90 -5.57
N ALA A 34 2.87 2.79 -6.66
CA ALA A 34 3.73 1.61 -6.89
C ALA A 34 4.98 1.59 -6.01
N GLY A 35 5.58 2.74 -5.69
CA GLY A 35 6.86 2.76 -4.99
C GLY A 35 6.80 2.22 -3.56
N GLY A 36 5.69 2.37 -2.84
CA GLY A 36 5.51 1.77 -1.51
C GLY A 36 5.55 0.25 -1.53
N VAL A 37 4.95 -0.36 -2.57
CA VAL A 37 4.93 -1.81 -2.77
C VAL A 37 6.33 -2.32 -3.11
N VAL A 38 7.04 -1.64 -4.02
CA VAL A 38 8.42 -2.00 -4.39
C VAL A 38 9.34 -1.91 -3.19
N MET A 39 9.26 -0.82 -2.41
CA MET A 39 10.09 -0.66 -1.22
C MET A 39 9.75 -1.71 -0.15
N THR A 40 8.48 -2.07 0.01
CA THR A 40 8.07 -3.17 0.92
C THR A 40 8.71 -4.50 0.51
N ALA A 41 8.75 -4.81 -0.79
CA ALA A 41 9.39 -6.01 -1.30
C ALA A 41 10.89 -6.03 -0.99
N ILE A 42 11.60 -4.92 -1.23
CA ILE A 42 13.03 -4.78 -0.91
C ILE A 42 13.26 -4.94 0.60
N LEU A 43 12.50 -4.21 1.41
CA LEU A 43 12.67 -4.20 2.85
C LEU A 43 12.32 -5.55 3.49
N SER A 44 11.38 -6.31 2.89
CA SER A 44 11.04 -7.65 3.35
C SER A 44 12.19 -8.65 3.26
N GLN A 45 13.13 -8.47 2.32
CA GLN A 45 14.30 -9.33 2.20
C GLN A 45 15.33 -9.06 3.31
N VAL A 46 15.33 -7.84 3.86
CA VAL A 46 16.31 -7.41 4.87
C VAL A 46 15.75 -7.56 6.29
N LEU A 47 14.53 -7.08 6.52
CA LEU A 47 13.91 -7.01 7.85
C LEU A 47 12.85 -8.10 8.09
N GLY A 48 12.52 -8.88 7.06
CA GLY A 48 11.36 -9.77 7.08
C GLY A 48 10.05 -9.03 6.85
N ILE A 49 9.08 -9.73 6.28
CA ILE A 49 7.81 -9.13 5.85
C ILE A 49 6.98 -8.55 7.02
N LYS A 50 7.04 -9.16 8.20
CA LYS A 50 6.31 -8.71 9.41
C LYS A 50 6.79 -7.36 9.95
N VAL A 51 8.06 -7.01 9.69
CA VAL A 51 8.63 -5.71 10.07
C VAL A 51 8.47 -4.72 8.91
N ALA A 52 8.70 -5.18 7.68
CA ALA A 52 8.64 -4.33 6.50
C ALA A 52 7.26 -3.68 6.28
N ILE A 53 6.18 -4.44 6.43
CA ILE A 53 4.82 -3.92 6.21
C ILE A 53 4.48 -2.77 7.15
N PRO A 54 4.58 -2.89 8.50
CA PRO A 54 4.30 -1.77 9.40
C PRO A 54 5.20 -0.54 9.17
N VAL A 55 6.50 -0.74 8.93
CA VAL A 55 7.44 0.36 8.65
C VAL A 55 6.98 1.14 7.41
N MET A 56 6.63 0.43 6.34
CA MET A 56 6.15 1.05 5.12
C MET A 56 4.78 1.69 5.28
N THR A 57 3.88 1.10 6.08
CA THR A 57 2.58 1.69 6.41
C THR A 57 2.76 3.07 7.06
N CYS A 58 3.64 3.20 8.05
CA CYS A 58 3.93 4.49 8.68
C CYS A 58 4.46 5.52 7.67
N ALA A 59 5.42 5.11 6.83
CA ALA A 59 6.00 5.98 5.80
C ALA A 59 4.94 6.45 4.78
N LEU A 60 4.06 5.55 4.36
CA LEU A 60 3.01 5.84 3.37
C LEU A 60 1.88 6.68 3.95
N VAL A 61 1.53 6.52 5.23
CA VAL A 61 0.57 7.41 5.90
C VAL A 61 1.06 8.85 5.86
N ILE A 62 2.33 9.09 6.20
CA ILE A 62 2.94 10.42 6.13
C ILE A 62 2.93 10.94 4.69
N SER A 63 3.32 10.10 3.72
CA SER A 63 3.36 10.46 2.30
C SER A 63 1.97 10.86 1.76
N HIS A 64 0.94 10.09 2.08
CA HIS A 64 -0.43 10.37 1.64
C HIS A 64 -1.04 11.56 2.37
N LEU A 65 -0.71 11.77 3.64
CA LEU A 65 -1.23 12.92 4.41
C LEU A 65 -0.83 14.25 3.76
N SER A 66 0.39 14.35 3.24
CA SER A 66 0.84 15.51 2.45
C SER A 66 -0.08 15.77 1.25
N ARG A 67 -0.44 14.72 0.49
CA ARG A 67 -1.36 14.83 -0.66
C ARG A 67 -2.77 15.24 -0.22
N VAL A 68 -3.26 14.71 0.90
CA VAL A 68 -4.58 15.07 1.44
C VAL A 68 -4.64 16.56 1.78
N VAL A 69 -3.59 17.11 2.39
CA VAL A 69 -3.51 18.54 2.71
C VAL A 69 -3.48 19.38 1.43
N ILE A 70 -2.67 18.99 0.43
CA ILE A 70 -2.55 19.71 -0.84
C ILE A 70 -3.87 19.73 -1.62
N TYR A 71 -4.57 18.59 -1.69
CA TYR A 71 -5.80 18.43 -2.48
C TYR A 71 -7.09 18.55 -1.65
N TRP A 72 -7.00 19.13 -0.45
CA TRP A 72 -8.12 19.18 0.50
C TRP A 72 -9.39 19.80 -0.10
N GLN A 73 -9.23 20.90 -0.85
CA GLN A 73 -10.35 21.63 -1.46
C GLN A 73 -10.91 20.94 -2.71
N ASN A 74 -10.12 20.12 -3.39
CA ASN A 74 -10.51 19.40 -4.61
C ASN A 74 -11.07 18.00 -4.32
N THR A 75 -11.14 17.60 -3.05
CA THR A 75 -11.61 16.28 -2.63
C THR A 75 -13.13 16.26 -2.52
N ASP A 76 -13.78 15.29 -3.18
CA ASP A 76 -15.20 15.01 -2.95
C ASP A 76 -15.39 14.35 -1.57
N TRP A 77 -15.81 15.17 -0.60
CA TRP A 77 -16.03 14.74 0.78
C TRP A 77 -17.18 13.73 0.93
N ARG A 78 -18.13 13.66 -0.02
CA ARG A 78 -19.22 12.68 0.02
C ARG A 78 -18.69 11.28 -0.26
N VAL A 79 -17.88 11.15 -1.31
CA VAL A 79 -17.20 9.89 -1.67
C VAL A 79 -16.20 9.51 -0.57
N ALA A 80 -15.38 10.46 -0.12
CA ALA A 80 -14.38 10.22 0.92
C ALA A 80 -15.00 9.70 2.23
N ARG A 81 -16.15 10.24 2.65
CA ARG A 81 -16.86 9.76 3.85
C ARG A 81 -17.34 8.32 3.72
N ILE A 82 -17.86 7.92 2.55
CA ILE A 82 -18.25 6.52 2.32
C ILE A 82 -17.02 5.62 2.42
N VAL A 83 -15.92 5.99 1.77
CA VAL A 83 -14.68 5.21 1.80
C VAL A 83 -14.15 5.09 3.23
N LEU A 84 -14.14 6.17 4.01
CA LEU A 84 -13.67 6.14 5.39
C LEU A 84 -14.60 5.33 6.29
N LEU A 85 -15.92 5.51 6.19
CA LEU A 85 -16.89 4.84 7.05
C LEU A 85 -16.87 3.32 6.89
N PHE A 86 -16.71 2.83 5.67
CA PHE A 86 -16.67 1.40 5.36
C PHE A 86 -15.24 0.83 5.34
N GLY A 87 -14.27 1.63 4.94
CA GLY A 87 -12.87 1.24 4.85
C GLY A 87 -12.16 1.19 6.19
N LEU A 88 -12.37 2.15 7.10
CA LEU A 88 -11.68 2.17 8.40
C LEU A 88 -11.97 0.92 9.26
N PRO A 89 -13.24 0.47 9.42
CA PRO A 89 -13.53 -0.77 10.15
C PRO A 89 -12.89 -1.98 9.47
N GLY A 90 -12.91 -2.02 8.13
CA GLY A 90 -12.23 -3.05 7.34
C GLY A 90 -10.72 -3.07 7.61
N THR A 91 -10.06 -1.91 7.61
CA THR A 91 -8.63 -1.77 7.91
C THR A 91 -8.31 -2.21 9.32
N PHE A 92 -9.13 -1.85 10.30
CA PHE A 92 -8.95 -2.29 11.67
C PHE A 92 -9.06 -3.81 11.81
N LEU A 93 -10.08 -4.41 11.18
CA LEU A 93 -10.25 -5.86 11.12
C LEU A 93 -9.06 -6.53 10.40
N GLY A 94 -8.60 -5.94 9.30
CA GLY A 94 -7.45 -6.41 8.55
C GLY A 94 -6.17 -6.40 9.40
N ALA A 95 -5.90 -5.30 10.10
CA ALA A 95 -4.75 -5.20 11.00
C ALA A 95 -4.82 -6.21 12.17
N LEU A 96 -6.02 -6.49 12.69
CA LEU A 96 -6.24 -7.54 13.70
C LEU A 96 -6.00 -8.95 13.16
N ILE A 97 -6.27 -9.19 11.87
CA ILE A 97 -5.93 -10.45 11.20
C ILE A 97 -4.41 -10.53 11.05
N PHE A 98 -3.78 -9.47 10.56
CA PHE A 98 -2.33 -9.38 10.34
C PHE A 98 -1.50 -9.78 11.58
N THR A 99 -1.92 -9.35 12.78
CA THR A 99 -1.20 -9.70 14.03
C THR A 99 -1.23 -11.19 14.36
N ARG A 100 -2.25 -11.92 13.88
CA ARG A 100 -2.43 -13.36 14.09
C ARG A 100 -1.82 -14.23 12.99
N LEU A 101 -1.54 -13.65 11.81
CA LEU A 101 -0.94 -14.38 10.70
C LEU A 101 0.53 -14.70 10.99
N ASP A 102 1.02 -15.86 10.56
CA ASP A 102 2.45 -16.17 10.54
C ASP A 102 3.16 -15.43 9.40
N ALA A 103 4.49 -15.37 9.44
CA ALA A 103 5.28 -14.65 8.45
C ALA A 103 5.17 -15.25 7.03
N GLY A 104 4.98 -16.58 6.93
CA GLY A 104 4.80 -17.27 5.66
C GLY A 104 3.49 -16.85 4.99
N THR A 105 2.38 -16.90 5.72
CA THR A 105 1.07 -16.48 5.19
C THR A 105 1.08 -15.01 4.75
N VAL A 106 1.67 -14.11 5.54
CA VAL A 106 1.79 -12.68 5.16
C VAL A 106 2.62 -12.52 3.89
N ALA A 107 3.75 -13.24 3.77
CA ALA A 107 4.58 -13.22 2.56
C ALA A 107 3.81 -13.74 1.34
N THR A 108 3.05 -14.84 1.48
CA THR A 108 2.23 -15.40 0.40
C THR A 108 1.14 -14.43 -0.04
N VAL A 109 0.43 -13.79 0.90
CA VAL A 109 -0.60 -12.80 0.58
C VAL A 109 0.02 -11.59 -0.15
N PHE A 110 1.17 -11.10 0.32
CA PHE A 110 1.88 -10.00 -0.34
C PHE A 110 2.38 -10.39 -1.74
N ALA A 111 2.90 -11.61 -1.92
CA ALA A 111 3.34 -12.13 -3.22
C ALA A 111 2.16 -12.31 -4.19
N LEU A 112 1.04 -12.87 -3.73
CA LEU A 112 -0.19 -12.98 -4.51
C LEU A 112 -0.69 -11.60 -4.93
N PHE A 113 -0.63 -10.62 -4.04
CA PHE A 113 -0.98 -9.24 -4.34
C PHE A 113 -0.07 -8.64 -5.42
N LEU A 114 1.25 -8.84 -5.33
CA LEU A 114 2.21 -8.40 -6.35
C LEU A 114 1.89 -8.99 -7.73
N ILE A 115 1.69 -10.31 -7.79
CA ILE A 115 1.36 -11.02 -9.04
C ILE A 115 0.03 -10.51 -9.60
N SER A 116 -0.97 -10.32 -8.74
CA SER A 116 -2.32 -9.88 -9.13
C SER A 116 -2.37 -8.41 -9.55
N SER A 117 -1.41 -7.58 -9.13
CA SER A 117 -1.39 -6.15 -9.43
C SER A 117 -1.29 -5.86 -10.94
N ILE A 118 -0.63 -6.72 -11.71
CA ILE A 118 -0.46 -6.59 -13.16
C ILE A 118 -1.79 -6.85 -13.92
N PRO A 119 -2.46 -8.01 -13.75
CA PRO A 119 -3.71 -8.29 -14.44
C PRO A 119 -4.85 -7.37 -13.99
N ILE A 120 -4.95 -7.02 -12.70
CA ILE A 120 -5.98 -6.10 -12.19
C ILE A 120 -5.88 -4.74 -12.88
N ARG A 121 -4.65 -4.23 -13.06
CA ARG A 121 -4.41 -2.95 -13.71
C ARG A 121 -4.74 -2.99 -15.21
N TYR A 122 -4.60 -4.15 -15.85
CA TYR A 122 -5.02 -4.35 -17.23
C TYR A 122 -6.54 -4.43 -17.38
N TRP A 123 -7.20 -5.19 -16.50
CA TRP A 123 -8.64 -5.39 -16.49
C TRP A 123 -9.41 -4.10 -16.17
N ALA A 124 -8.96 -3.33 -15.17
CA ALA A 124 -9.58 -2.08 -14.75
C ALA A 124 -9.68 -1.02 -15.86
N ARG A 125 -8.78 -1.04 -16.86
CA ARG A 125 -8.83 -0.11 -18.00
C ARG A 125 -9.95 -0.40 -18.99
N ARG A 126 -10.52 -1.61 -18.98
CA ARG A 126 -11.49 -2.07 -19.99
C ARG A 126 -12.95 -1.92 -19.58
N HIS A 127 -13.25 -1.71 -18.30
CA HIS A 127 -14.62 -1.69 -17.81
C HIS A 127 -14.99 -0.27 -17.34
N HIS A 128 -15.82 0.43 -18.13
CA HIS A 128 -16.43 1.71 -17.75
C HIS A 128 -17.48 1.51 -16.66
N LEU A 129 -17.02 1.25 -15.43
CA LEU A 129 -17.88 1.00 -14.28
C LEU A 129 -18.56 2.30 -13.86
N ARG A 130 -19.89 2.28 -13.79
CA ARG A 130 -20.67 3.31 -13.07
C ARG A 130 -20.84 2.84 -11.63
N THR A 131 -20.24 3.56 -10.70
CA THR A 131 -20.19 3.14 -9.30
C THR A 131 -21.24 3.88 -8.50
N GLY A 132 -22.30 3.16 -8.10
CA GLY A 132 -23.26 3.67 -7.12
C GLY A 132 -22.70 3.68 -5.69
N PRO A 133 -23.33 4.41 -4.75
CA PRO A 133 -22.87 4.51 -3.35
C PRO A 133 -22.75 3.16 -2.63
N VAL A 134 -23.65 2.22 -2.93
CA VAL A 134 -23.63 0.87 -2.34
C VAL A 134 -22.45 0.04 -2.85
N LEU A 135 -22.16 0.11 -4.15
CA LEU A 135 -21.01 -0.57 -4.75
C LEU A 135 -19.70 0.01 -4.21
N LEU A 136 -19.64 1.34 -4.04
CA LEU A 136 -18.51 2.02 -3.42
C LEU A 136 -18.31 1.56 -1.96
N ALA A 137 -19.38 1.44 -1.17
CA ALA A 137 -19.30 0.97 0.21
C ALA A 137 -18.76 -0.48 0.30
N GLY A 138 -19.26 -1.37 -0.57
CA GLY A 138 -18.77 -2.75 -0.65
C GLY A 138 -17.29 -2.81 -1.04
N ALA A 139 -16.89 -2.09 -2.09
CA ALA A 139 -15.50 -2.00 -2.52
C ALA A 139 -14.61 -1.39 -1.43
N SER A 140 -15.08 -0.37 -0.71
CA SER A 140 -14.34 0.27 0.39
C SER A 140 -14.10 -0.68 1.56
N THR A 141 -15.08 -1.52 1.89
CA THR A 141 -14.95 -2.54 2.94
C THR A 141 -13.88 -3.57 2.58
N MET A 142 -13.93 -4.10 1.34
CA MET A 142 -12.92 -5.06 0.85
C MET A 142 -11.53 -4.43 0.78
N TRP A 143 -11.45 -3.19 0.26
CA TRP A 143 -10.23 -2.42 0.24
C TRP A 143 -9.65 -2.23 1.65
N GLY A 144 -10.47 -1.88 2.64
CA GLY A 144 -10.06 -1.71 4.02
C GLY A 144 -9.41 -2.97 4.59
N VAL A 145 -10.09 -4.12 4.48
CA VAL A 145 -9.55 -5.40 4.98
C VAL A 145 -8.20 -5.73 4.34
N LEU A 146 -8.04 -5.49 3.04
CA LEU A 146 -6.77 -5.67 2.36
C LEU A 146 -5.70 -4.66 2.83
N ALA A 147 -6.08 -3.39 2.99
CA ALA A 147 -5.19 -2.31 3.43
C ALA A 147 -4.66 -2.51 4.85
N GLY A 148 -5.42 -3.16 5.72
CA GLY A 148 -4.97 -3.53 7.06
C GLY A 148 -3.91 -4.64 7.09
N ASN A 149 -3.76 -5.42 6.01
CA ASN A 149 -2.84 -6.56 5.96
C ASN A 149 -1.65 -6.35 5.00
N VAL A 150 -1.84 -5.58 3.92
CA VAL A 150 -0.94 -5.57 2.76
C VAL A 150 -0.75 -4.14 2.24
N VAL A 151 0.45 -3.84 1.75
CA VAL A 151 0.75 -2.57 1.07
C VAL A 151 0.30 -2.63 -0.39
N GLY A 152 -0.31 -1.54 -0.88
CA GLY A 152 -0.73 -1.37 -2.28
C GLY A 152 -2.22 -1.52 -2.67
N PRO A 153 -3.19 -1.86 -1.80
CA PRO A 153 -4.56 -2.19 -2.25
C PRO A 153 -5.33 -1.02 -2.86
N GLY A 154 -4.83 0.23 -2.82
CA GLY A 154 -5.48 1.34 -3.53
C GLY A 154 -5.64 1.12 -5.05
N PHE A 155 -4.87 0.21 -5.69
CA PHE A 155 -5.15 -0.21 -7.08
C PHE A 155 -6.54 -0.80 -7.25
N PHE A 156 -7.05 -1.50 -6.23
CA PHE A 156 -8.38 -2.08 -6.23
C PHE A 156 -9.48 -1.02 -6.15
N LEU A 157 -9.28 0.03 -5.33
CA LEU A 157 -10.31 1.06 -5.10
C LEU A 157 -10.38 2.09 -6.25
N THR A 158 -9.28 2.28 -6.99
CA THR A 158 -9.18 3.26 -8.08
C THR A 158 -10.30 3.17 -9.14
N PRO A 159 -10.61 2.01 -9.75
CA PRO A 159 -11.69 1.93 -10.76
C PRO A 159 -13.07 2.27 -10.19
N PHE A 160 -13.32 1.99 -8.92
CA PHE A 160 -14.60 2.33 -8.28
C PHE A 160 -14.73 3.83 -8.07
N LEU A 161 -13.67 4.51 -7.63
CA LEU A 161 -13.65 5.96 -7.46
C LEU A 161 -13.77 6.72 -8.79
N LEU A 162 -13.15 6.22 -9.86
CA LEU A 162 -13.28 6.83 -11.18
C LEU A 162 -14.70 6.68 -11.75
N GLY A 163 -15.48 5.72 -11.25
CA GLY A 163 -16.87 5.49 -11.64
C GLY A 163 -17.91 6.29 -10.85
N THR A 164 -17.53 7.10 -9.85
CA THR A 164 -18.48 7.84 -8.99
C THR A 164 -18.89 9.22 -9.54
N GLY A 165 -18.82 9.43 -10.87
CA GLY A 165 -19.20 10.67 -11.56
C GLY A 165 -19.94 10.41 -12.86
#